data_AF-A0A243WB97-F1
#
_entry.id   AF-A0A243WB97-F1
#
_cell.length_a   1.000
_cell.length_b   1.000
_cell.length_c   1.000
_cell.angle_alpha   90.00
_cell.angle_beta   90.00
_cell.angle_gamma   90.00
#
_symmetry.space_group_name_H-M   'P 1'
#
loop_
_entity.id
_entity.type
_entity.pdbx_description
1 polymer ?
#
loop_
_entity_poly.entity_id
_entity_poly.type
_entity_poly.pdbx_seq_one_letter_code
_entity_poly.pdbx_strand_id
1 'polypeptide(L)'
;MNYIIWLAVLAAVIFAFYRYVTRESRVRAAALAQDFPAGWRQILAERVAFYLALSKNEKQRFERAVQIFLAETRITGVQVEVDDSTRVLVAASAIIPVFGFPDWQYGNLGEVLIVPDAWKMDKDPNKEVAPLEGTLLGSVQNFQNQHYMRLSKASLEQGFRDAMDKQNVGIHEFAHLLDQADGVIDGVPKLALPPELLQPWAEVMQREIQAIRDGKSEINPYGATNEAEFFAVVTEYFFEKPEKLQENHPELYQLLSRALRQNPKKRFLRFSVDPREWLKTLRSKRKFGRNDPCPCGSGKKYKDCHLLQQEKQAA
;
A
#
# COMPACT_ATOMS: atom_id res chain seq x y z
N MET A 1 -22.53 -45.75 27.02
CA MET A 1 -22.86 -44.32 27.18
C MET A 1 -21.62 -43.42 27.10
N ASN A 2 -20.57 -43.68 27.89
CA ASN A 2 -19.41 -42.78 28.00
C ASN A 2 -18.57 -42.64 26.71
N TYR A 3 -18.44 -43.69 25.90
CA TYR A 3 -17.68 -43.63 24.65
C TYR A 3 -18.28 -42.68 23.61
N ILE A 4 -19.61 -42.52 23.58
CA ILE A 4 -20.30 -41.59 22.66
C ILE A 4 -19.96 -40.15 23.03
N ILE A 5 -19.92 -39.84 24.33
CA ILE A 5 -19.56 -38.51 24.84
C ILE A 5 -18.10 -38.20 24.47
N TRP A 6 -17.18 -39.14 24.69
CA TRP A 6 -15.78 -38.96 24.33
C TRP A 6 -15.55 -38.80 22.82
N LEU A 7 -16.28 -39.56 21.98
CA LEU A 7 -16.25 -39.39 20.53
C LEU A 7 -16.78 -38.01 20.10
N ALA A 8 -17.85 -37.52 20.73
CA ALA A 8 -18.39 -36.20 20.45
C ALA A 8 -17.41 -35.07 20.85
N VAL A 9 -16.76 -35.18 22.00
CA VAL A 9 -15.72 -34.24 22.44
C VAL A 9 -14.53 -34.26 21.48
N LEU A 10 -14.05 -35.45 21.09
CA LEU A 10 -12.95 -35.58 20.13
C LEU A 10 -13.31 -34.97 18.77
N ALA A 11 -14.52 -35.23 18.26
CA ALA A 11 -15.01 -34.64 17.03
C ALA A 11 -15.10 -33.10 17.13
N ALA A 12 -15.55 -32.56 18.27
CA ALA A 12 -15.59 -31.12 18.50
C ALA A 12 -14.20 -30.49 18.53
N VAL A 13 -13.21 -31.15 19.16
CA VAL A 13 -11.81 -30.69 19.18
C VAL A 13 -11.21 -30.72 17.77
N ILE A 14 -11.40 -31.82 17.02
CA ILE A 14 -10.94 -31.93 15.62
C ILE A 14 -11.61 -30.85 14.76
N PHE A 15 -12.91 -30.63 14.94
CA PHE A 15 -13.64 -29.59 14.20
C PHE A 15 -13.14 -28.18 14.56
N ALA A 16 -12.92 -27.88 15.84
CA ALA A 16 -12.37 -26.60 16.28
C ALA A 16 -10.95 -26.38 15.73
N PHE A 17 -10.11 -27.41 15.79
CA PHE A 17 -8.75 -27.38 15.23
C PHE A 17 -8.77 -27.19 13.71
N TYR A 18 -9.61 -27.94 12.99
CA TYR A 18 -9.82 -27.75 11.55
C TYR A 18 -10.27 -26.32 11.24
N ARG A 19 -11.24 -25.77 11.99
CA ARG A 19 -11.72 -24.40 11.81
C ARG A 19 -10.63 -23.36 12.10
N TYR A 20 -9.77 -23.61 13.08
CA TYR A 20 -8.63 -22.75 13.41
C TYR A 20 -7.59 -22.75 12.29
N VAL A 21 -7.09 -23.93 11.88
CA VAL A 21 -6.06 -24.07 10.85
C VAL A 21 -6.54 -23.60 9.47
N THR A 22 -7.82 -23.77 9.15
CA THR A 22 -8.39 -23.32 7.86
C THR A 22 -8.96 -21.90 7.87
N ARG A 23 -8.82 -21.14 8.97
CA ARG A 23 -9.46 -19.82 9.11
C ARG A 23 -9.08 -18.88 7.96
N GLU A 24 -7.79 -18.68 7.72
CA GLU A 24 -7.30 -17.76 6.68
C GLU A 24 -7.76 -18.18 5.29
N SER A 25 -7.59 -19.45 4.93
CA SER A 25 -8.04 -19.99 3.64
C SER A 25 -9.54 -19.80 3.44
N ARG A 26 -10.35 -19.99 4.48
CA ARG A 26 -11.82 -19.80 4.40
C ARG A 26 -12.20 -18.33 4.31
N VAL A 27 -11.52 -17.43 5.02
CA VAL A 27 -11.73 -15.98 4.92
C VAL A 27 -11.42 -15.51 3.49
N ARG A 28 -10.30 -15.95 2.92
CA ARG A 28 -9.92 -15.65 1.52
C ARG A 28 -10.93 -16.19 0.52
N ALA A 29 -11.29 -17.46 0.66
CA ALA A 29 -12.26 -18.08 -0.24
C ALA A 29 -13.61 -17.34 -0.20
N ALA A 30 -14.07 -16.95 0.99
CA ALA A 30 -15.29 -16.17 1.15
C ALA A 30 -15.18 -14.77 0.52
N ALA A 31 -14.05 -14.07 0.72
CA ALA A 31 -13.81 -12.76 0.14
C ALA A 31 -13.77 -12.79 -1.39
N LEU A 32 -13.11 -13.80 -1.97
CA LEU A 32 -12.95 -13.97 -3.41
C LEU A 32 -14.17 -14.59 -4.11
N ALA A 33 -15.08 -15.21 -3.34
CA ALA A 33 -16.35 -15.71 -3.87
C ALA A 33 -17.33 -14.58 -4.22
N GLN A 34 -17.14 -13.39 -3.66
CA GLN A 34 -17.91 -12.20 -3.98
C GLN A 34 -17.24 -11.42 -5.11
N ASP A 35 -18.05 -10.85 -5.99
CA ASP A 35 -17.56 -9.92 -7.00
C ASP A 35 -16.95 -8.68 -6.34
N PHE A 36 -15.88 -8.15 -6.94
CA PHE A 36 -15.24 -6.94 -6.44
C PHE A 36 -16.21 -5.75 -6.54
N PRO A 37 -16.57 -5.09 -5.41
CA PRO A 37 -17.61 -4.07 -5.38
C PRO A 37 -17.39 -2.94 -6.38
N ALA A 38 -18.47 -2.52 -7.06
CA ALA A 38 -18.41 -1.47 -8.07
C ALA A 38 -17.91 -0.13 -7.49
N GLY A 39 -18.36 0.23 -6.28
CA GLY A 39 -17.91 1.45 -5.59
C GLY A 39 -16.42 1.45 -5.29
N TRP A 40 -15.86 0.30 -4.85
CA TRP A 40 -14.42 0.18 -4.61
C TRP A 40 -13.61 0.33 -5.90
N ARG A 41 -14.14 -0.20 -7.02
CA ARG A 41 -13.48 -0.09 -8.33
C ARG A 41 -13.45 1.35 -8.80
N GLN A 42 -14.54 2.07 -8.57
CA GLN A 42 -14.62 3.50 -8.86
C GLN A 42 -13.62 4.29 -8.02
N ILE A 43 -13.51 4.02 -6.70
CA ILE A 43 -12.51 4.65 -5.83
C ILE A 43 -11.09 4.40 -6.38
N LEU A 44 -10.74 3.16 -6.71
CA LEU A 44 -9.41 2.85 -7.27
C LEU A 44 -9.16 3.60 -8.59
N ALA A 45 -10.16 3.65 -9.48
CA ALA A 45 -10.07 4.35 -10.74
C ALA A 45 -9.97 5.87 -10.57
N GLU A 46 -10.60 6.47 -9.57
CA GLU A 46 -10.61 7.93 -9.37
C GLU A 46 -9.54 8.43 -8.40
N ARG A 47 -8.85 7.51 -7.70
CA ARG A 47 -7.92 7.89 -6.62
C ARG A 47 -6.52 7.34 -6.74
N VAL A 48 -6.32 6.22 -7.43
CA VAL A 48 -5.05 5.48 -7.37
C VAL A 48 -4.38 5.45 -8.74
N ALA A 49 -3.39 6.32 -8.95
CA ALA A 49 -2.65 6.43 -10.21
C ALA A 49 -2.00 5.10 -10.61
N PHE A 50 -1.46 4.39 -9.63
CA PHE A 50 -0.87 3.06 -9.82
C PHE A 50 -1.87 2.07 -10.43
N TYR A 51 -3.10 2.01 -9.90
CA TYR A 51 -4.15 1.10 -10.40
C TYR A 51 -4.55 1.42 -11.84
N LEU A 52 -4.65 2.70 -12.19
CA LEU A 52 -4.96 3.11 -13.56
C LEU A 52 -3.91 2.66 -14.56
N ALA A 53 -2.64 2.67 -14.14
CA ALA A 53 -1.50 2.27 -14.95
C ALA A 53 -1.39 0.74 -15.18
N LEU A 54 -2.26 -0.06 -14.54
CA LEU A 54 -2.28 -1.50 -14.68
C LEU A 54 -3.02 -1.98 -15.94
N SER A 55 -2.54 -3.06 -16.55
CA SER A 55 -3.30 -3.79 -17.57
C SER A 55 -4.55 -4.45 -17.00
N LYS A 56 -5.46 -4.93 -17.85
CA LYS A 56 -6.71 -5.59 -17.41
C LYS A 56 -6.47 -6.75 -16.43
N ASN A 57 -5.50 -7.61 -16.74
CA ASN A 57 -5.17 -8.77 -15.88
C ASN A 57 -4.52 -8.32 -14.56
N GLU A 58 -3.69 -7.28 -14.62
CA GLU A 58 -3.08 -6.70 -13.42
C GLU A 58 -4.11 -6.02 -12.53
N LYS A 59 -5.12 -5.32 -13.10
CA LYS A 59 -6.24 -4.75 -12.35
C LYS A 59 -7.03 -5.84 -11.61
N GLN A 60 -7.34 -6.94 -12.27
CA GLN A 60 -8.00 -8.09 -11.63
C GLN A 60 -7.17 -8.66 -10.47
N ARG A 61 -5.85 -8.78 -10.66
CA ARG A 61 -4.95 -9.23 -9.59
C ARG A 61 -4.92 -8.24 -8.42
N PHE A 62 -4.86 -6.94 -8.71
CA PHE A 62 -4.88 -5.88 -7.70
C PHE A 62 -6.20 -5.86 -6.92
N GLU A 63 -7.33 -5.96 -7.60
CA GLU A 63 -8.67 -6.05 -6.99
C GLU A 63 -8.79 -7.25 -6.03
N ARG A 64 -8.30 -8.43 -6.45
CA ARG A 64 -8.25 -9.62 -5.59
C ARG A 64 -7.36 -9.41 -4.36
N ALA A 65 -6.20 -8.78 -4.53
CA ALA A 65 -5.29 -8.48 -3.42
C ALA A 65 -5.92 -7.50 -2.42
N VAL A 66 -6.64 -6.47 -2.91
CA VAL A 66 -7.41 -5.54 -2.07
C VAL A 66 -8.52 -6.27 -1.30
N GLN A 67 -9.28 -7.17 -1.94
CA GLN A 67 -10.31 -7.96 -1.27
C GLN A 67 -9.74 -8.83 -0.15
N ILE A 68 -8.63 -9.52 -0.43
CA ILE A 68 -7.96 -10.37 0.56
C ILE A 68 -7.47 -9.52 1.73
N PHE A 69 -6.77 -8.42 1.46
CA PHE A 69 -6.27 -7.52 2.50
C PHE A 69 -7.40 -7.00 3.40
N LEU A 70 -8.49 -6.50 2.81
CA LEU A 70 -9.63 -5.98 3.56
C LEU A 70 -10.42 -7.06 4.32
N ALA A 71 -10.26 -8.33 3.98
CA ALA A 71 -10.87 -9.44 4.69
C ALA A 71 -9.99 -9.92 5.88
N GLU A 72 -8.68 -9.72 5.81
CA GLU A 72 -7.71 -10.21 6.80
C GLU A 72 -7.29 -9.13 7.80
N THR A 73 -7.23 -7.87 7.37
CA THR A 73 -6.79 -6.74 8.18
C THR A 73 -7.98 -5.86 8.56
N ARG A 74 -8.15 -5.63 9.87
CA ARG A 74 -9.18 -4.69 10.35
C ARG A 74 -8.74 -3.26 10.09
N ILE A 75 -9.69 -2.39 9.73
CA ILE A 75 -9.45 -0.95 9.60
C ILE A 75 -10.42 -0.25 10.53
N THR A 76 -9.90 0.40 11.56
CA THR A 76 -10.69 0.96 12.66
C THR A 76 -10.43 2.44 12.78
N GLY A 77 -11.50 3.24 12.79
CA GLY A 77 -11.43 4.67 13.03
C GLY A 77 -11.43 4.99 14.52
N VAL A 78 -10.43 5.75 14.97
CA VAL A 78 -10.38 6.30 16.33
C VAL A 78 -10.82 7.75 16.26
N GLN A 79 -12.04 8.03 16.74
CA GLN A 79 -12.66 9.36 16.68
C GLN A 79 -12.82 9.92 15.25
N VAL A 80 -12.77 9.04 14.24
CA VAL A 80 -12.99 9.36 12.83
C VAL A 80 -13.83 8.26 12.19
N GLU A 81 -14.70 8.63 11.28
CA GLU A 81 -15.43 7.64 10.48
C GLU A 81 -14.53 7.05 9.39
N VAL A 82 -14.61 5.73 9.23
CA VAL A 82 -13.92 4.98 8.19
C VAL A 82 -14.95 4.55 7.14
N ASP A 83 -14.95 5.26 6.02
CA ASP A 83 -15.77 4.95 4.86
C ASP A 83 -15.04 4.02 3.88
N ASP A 84 -15.74 3.60 2.83
CA ASP A 84 -15.16 2.71 1.81
C ASP A 84 -13.98 3.37 1.08
N SER A 85 -13.99 4.70 0.90
CA SER A 85 -12.85 5.42 0.34
C SER A 85 -11.61 5.20 1.21
N THR A 86 -11.70 5.47 2.51
CA THR A 86 -10.60 5.28 3.46
C THR A 86 -10.09 3.84 3.43
N ARG A 87 -11.00 2.86 3.50
CA ARG A 87 -10.64 1.43 3.49
C ARG A 87 -9.86 1.04 2.23
N VAL A 88 -10.36 1.44 1.07
CA VAL A 88 -9.74 1.12 -0.22
C VAL A 88 -8.39 1.82 -0.38
N LEU A 89 -8.22 3.05 0.13
CA LEU A 89 -6.93 3.75 0.08
C LEU A 89 -5.88 3.08 0.99
N VAL A 90 -6.25 2.65 2.19
CA VAL A 90 -5.35 1.84 3.06
C VAL A 90 -4.93 0.58 2.33
N ALA A 91 -5.88 -0.16 1.75
CA ALA A 91 -5.58 -1.38 1.02
C ALA A 91 -4.69 -1.10 -0.20
N ALA A 92 -4.93 -0.01 -0.93
CA ALA A 92 -4.08 0.37 -2.06
C ALA A 92 -2.64 0.66 -1.60
N SER A 93 -2.45 1.41 -0.52
CA SER A 93 -1.14 1.66 0.08
C SER A 93 -0.41 0.37 0.47
N ALA A 94 -1.14 -0.62 1.00
CA ALA A 94 -0.59 -1.92 1.34
C ALA A 94 -0.15 -2.71 0.10
N ILE A 95 -0.97 -2.73 -0.95
CA ILE A 95 -0.72 -3.59 -2.12
C ILE A 95 0.36 -3.02 -3.05
N ILE A 96 0.48 -1.69 -3.18
CA ILE A 96 1.40 -1.05 -4.14
C ILE A 96 2.88 -1.53 -3.98
N PRO A 97 3.50 -1.46 -2.78
CA PRO A 97 4.89 -1.88 -2.59
C PRO A 97 5.12 -3.35 -2.93
N VAL A 98 4.14 -4.19 -2.60
CA VAL A 98 4.27 -5.65 -2.68
C VAL A 98 3.64 -6.25 -3.94
N PHE A 99 3.11 -5.44 -4.85
CA PHE A 99 2.43 -5.93 -6.06
C PHE A 99 3.33 -6.78 -6.98
N GLY A 100 4.65 -6.60 -6.91
CA GLY A 100 5.64 -7.44 -7.59
C GLY A 100 5.73 -8.89 -7.08
N PHE A 101 5.10 -9.19 -5.93
CA PHE A 101 5.16 -10.48 -5.25
C PHE A 101 3.75 -11.10 -5.19
N PRO A 102 3.40 -12.01 -6.12
CA PRO A 102 2.03 -12.54 -6.22
C PRO A 102 1.48 -13.22 -4.96
N ASP A 103 2.36 -13.82 -4.15
CA ASP A 103 2.00 -14.62 -2.99
C ASP A 103 2.24 -13.91 -1.65
N TRP A 104 2.66 -12.64 -1.68
CA TRP A 104 3.00 -11.87 -0.49
C TRP A 104 1.78 -11.52 0.37
N GLN A 105 1.95 -11.58 1.69
CA GLN A 105 0.93 -11.28 2.69
C GLN A 105 1.56 -10.57 3.89
N TYR A 106 0.82 -9.65 4.50
CA TYR A 106 1.18 -9.04 5.78
C TYR A 106 0.72 -9.93 6.94
N GLY A 107 1.38 -11.08 7.13
CA GLY A 107 0.95 -12.12 8.09
C GLY A 107 0.86 -11.63 9.55
N ASN A 108 1.64 -10.62 9.91
CA ASN A 108 1.66 -10.08 11.27
C ASN A 108 0.84 -8.79 11.42
N LEU A 109 0.19 -8.25 10.38
CA LEU A 109 -0.61 -7.03 10.50
C LEU A 109 -2.06 -7.37 10.84
N GLY A 110 -2.46 -7.17 12.10
CA GLY A 110 -3.82 -7.44 12.55
C GLY A 110 -4.80 -6.30 12.24
N GLU A 111 -4.34 -5.06 12.36
CA GLU A 111 -5.23 -3.90 12.35
C GLU A 111 -4.53 -2.60 11.98
N VAL A 112 -5.24 -1.74 11.23
CA VAL A 112 -4.85 -0.38 10.88
C VAL A 112 -5.79 0.60 11.57
N LEU A 113 -5.23 1.44 12.43
CA LEU A 113 -5.93 2.50 13.16
C LEU A 113 -5.88 3.80 12.37
N ILE A 114 -7.03 4.30 11.97
CA ILE A 114 -7.17 5.60 11.32
C ILE A 114 -7.46 6.66 12.39
N VAL A 115 -6.64 7.71 12.44
CA VAL A 115 -6.73 8.78 13.45
C VAL A 115 -6.90 10.15 12.78
N PRO A 116 -7.37 11.19 13.50
CA PRO A 116 -7.29 12.57 13.05
C PRO A 116 -5.83 13.09 13.05
N ASP A 117 -5.50 14.04 12.17
CA ASP A 117 -4.14 14.65 12.08
C ASP A 117 -3.67 15.27 13.40
N ALA A 118 -4.61 15.79 14.20
CA ALA A 118 -4.31 16.51 15.43
C ALA A 118 -3.90 15.60 16.60
N TRP A 119 -3.86 14.27 16.41
CA TRP A 119 -3.53 13.33 17.49
C TRP A 119 -2.03 13.33 17.80
N LYS A 120 -1.64 14.16 18.78
CA LYS A 120 -0.31 14.10 19.41
C LYS A 120 -0.36 13.05 20.54
N MET A 121 0.51 12.04 20.50
CA MET A 121 0.75 11.22 21.69
C MET A 121 1.44 12.09 22.75
N ASP A 122 1.05 11.94 24.01
CA ASP A 122 1.83 12.47 25.13
C ASP A 122 3.26 11.92 25.05
N LYS A 123 4.23 12.83 25.05
CA LYS A 123 5.66 12.52 24.92
C LYS A 123 6.15 11.89 26.22
N ASP A 124 6.61 10.64 26.17
CA ASP A 124 7.45 10.05 27.23
C ASP A 124 8.90 10.51 27.00
N PRO A 125 9.51 11.30 27.90
CA PRO A 125 10.89 11.79 27.75
C PRO A 125 11.96 10.69 27.73
N ASN A 126 11.63 9.47 28.15
CA ASN A 126 12.57 8.35 28.28
C ASN A 126 12.51 7.34 27.12
N LYS A 127 11.75 7.62 26.05
CA LYS A 127 11.73 6.81 24.84
C LYS A 127 12.23 7.64 23.66
N GLU A 128 13.34 7.22 23.04
CA GLU A 128 13.75 7.73 21.73
C GLU A 128 12.75 7.27 20.68
N VAL A 129 11.73 8.08 20.39
CA VAL A 129 11.05 8.09 19.10
C VAL A 129 10.62 9.53 18.80
N ALA A 130 11.20 10.12 17.76
CA ALA A 130 10.76 11.41 17.25
C ALA A 130 9.31 11.31 16.70
N PRO A 131 8.39 12.27 16.95
CA PRO A 131 6.99 12.09 16.61
C PRO A 131 6.57 12.73 15.25
N LEU A 132 5.61 12.04 14.60
CA LEU A 132 4.59 12.48 13.59
C LEU A 132 4.86 12.17 12.10
N GLU A 133 4.35 11.04 11.59
CA GLU A 133 3.19 10.85 10.67
C GLU A 133 3.17 9.37 10.28
N GLY A 134 2.22 8.60 10.81
CA GLY A 134 2.30 7.14 10.74
C GLY A 134 3.21 6.58 11.83
N THR A 135 2.77 5.53 12.52
CA THR A 135 3.62 4.85 13.51
C THR A 135 3.19 3.41 13.56
N LEU A 136 4.13 2.51 13.33
CA LEU A 136 3.98 1.11 13.69
C LEU A 136 3.99 0.98 15.21
N LEU A 137 2.81 0.74 15.78
CA LEU A 137 2.66 0.45 17.20
C LEU A 137 2.76 -1.08 17.37
N GLY A 138 3.97 -1.54 17.72
CA GLY A 138 4.16 -2.92 18.18
C GLY A 138 3.67 -3.08 19.61
N SER A 139 2.63 -3.89 19.83
CA SER A 139 2.31 -4.38 21.17
C SER A 139 3.13 -5.64 21.44
N VAL A 140 4.31 -5.52 22.05
CA VAL A 140 4.95 -6.68 22.71
C VAL A 140 4.28 -6.85 24.08
N GLN A 141 2.99 -7.21 24.06
CA GLN A 141 2.42 -7.93 25.19
C GLN A 141 2.49 -9.41 24.81
N ASN A 142 3.16 -10.19 25.65
CA ASN A 142 3.71 -11.56 25.47
C ASN A 142 2.78 -12.66 24.91
N PHE A 143 1.63 -12.34 24.32
CA PHE A 143 0.66 -13.30 23.77
C PHE A 143 -0.04 -12.84 22.47
N GLN A 144 0.32 -11.70 21.86
CA GLN A 144 -0.26 -11.24 20.58
C GLN A 144 0.81 -10.87 19.55
N ASN A 145 1.00 -11.71 18.52
CA ASN A 145 1.88 -11.44 17.37
C ASN A 145 1.20 -10.56 16.29
N GLN A 146 0.39 -9.58 16.70
CA GLN A 146 -0.31 -8.70 15.76
C GLN A 146 0.23 -7.26 15.89
N HIS A 147 0.80 -6.76 14.80
CA HIS A 147 1.15 -5.35 14.63
C HIS A 147 -0.13 -4.52 14.45
N TYR A 148 -0.11 -3.34 15.06
CA TYR A 148 -1.06 -2.27 14.80
C TYR A 148 -0.33 -1.17 14.04
N MET A 149 -0.86 -0.80 12.88
CA MET A 149 -0.36 0.37 12.16
C MET A 149 -1.28 1.54 12.44
N ARG A 150 -0.73 2.72 12.71
CA ARG A 150 -1.52 3.95 12.77
C ARG A 150 -1.30 4.77 11.50
N LEU A 151 -2.39 5.29 10.93
CA LEU A 151 -2.36 6.24 9.81
C LEU A 151 -3.26 7.43 10.10
N SER A 152 -2.80 8.63 9.74
CA SER A 152 -3.70 9.78 9.76
C SER A 152 -4.63 9.75 8.55
N LYS A 153 -5.92 10.05 8.76
CA LYS A 153 -6.91 10.09 7.68
C LYS A 153 -6.55 11.12 6.61
N ALA A 154 -6.17 12.34 7.01
CA ALA A 154 -5.91 13.38 6.01
C ALA A 154 -4.58 13.15 5.29
N SER A 155 -3.54 12.68 5.98
CA SER A 155 -2.26 12.32 5.33
C SER A 155 -2.44 11.15 4.34
N LEU A 156 -3.26 10.14 4.68
CA LEU A 156 -3.66 9.08 3.75
C LEU A 156 -4.40 9.67 2.53
N GLU A 157 -5.39 10.51 2.75
CA GLU A 157 -6.13 11.14 1.64
C GLU A 157 -5.24 12.03 0.76
N GLN A 158 -4.29 12.74 1.38
CA GLN A 158 -3.34 13.63 0.73
C GLN A 158 -2.34 12.85 -0.13
N GLY A 159 -1.83 11.71 0.36
CA GLY A 159 -0.92 10.85 -0.43
C GLY A 159 -1.53 10.32 -1.73
N PHE A 160 -2.87 10.21 -1.79
CA PHE A 160 -3.58 9.87 -3.03
C PHE A 160 -4.15 11.10 -3.75
N ARG A 161 -3.94 12.33 -3.25
CA ARG A 161 -4.45 13.58 -3.82
C ARG A 161 -3.55 14.15 -4.92
N ASP A 162 -2.24 14.09 -4.74
CA ASP A 162 -1.28 14.48 -5.78
C ASP A 162 -0.25 13.38 -5.95
N ALA A 163 -0.48 12.50 -6.93
CA ALA A 163 0.42 11.40 -7.21
C ALA A 163 1.79 11.84 -7.83
N MET A 164 2.09 13.14 -7.71
CA MET A 164 3.30 13.80 -8.16
C MET A 164 3.79 14.81 -7.10
N ASP A 165 3.47 14.66 -5.82
CA ASP A 165 4.09 15.48 -4.75
C ASP A 165 5.30 14.79 -4.10
N LYS A 166 5.56 13.51 -4.45
CA LYS A 166 6.63 12.64 -3.91
C LYS A 166 6.35 12.13 -2.48
N GLN A 167 5.11 12.27 -1.99
CA GLN A 167 4.75 11.92 -0.61
C GLN A 167 3.50 11.05 -0.58
N ASN A 168 3.60 9.90 0.06
CA ASN A 168 2.47 9.00 0.28
C ASN A 168 2.69 8.24 1.60
N VAL A 169 2.23 8.84 2.70
CA VAL A 169 2.38 8.30 4.06
C VAL A 169 1.85 6.86 4.16
N GLY A 170 0.80 6.52 3.43
CA GLY A 170 0.34 5.13 3.38
C GLY A 170 1.41 4.19 2.81
N ILE A 171 1.97 4.51 1.64
CA ILE A 171 3.05 3.71 1.03
C ILE A 171 4.28 3.67 1.94
N HIS A 172 4.61 4.80 2.58
CA HIS A 172 5.72 4.92 3.53
C HIS A 172 5.60 3.92 4.68
N GLU A 173 4.47 3.91 5.40
CA GLU A 173 4.26 3.00 6.53
C GLU A 173 4.24 1.52 6.12
N PHE A 174 3.69 1.22 4.93
CA PHE A 174 3.71 -0.15 4.41
C PHE A 174 5.10 -0.56 3.88
N ALA A 175 5.98 0.38 3.55
CA ALA A 175 7.38 0.11 3.27
C ALA A 175 8.12 -0.30 4.55
N HIS A 176 7.87 0.36 5.69
CA HIS A 176 8.40 -0.08 6.98
C HIS A 176 7.96 -1.50 7.36
N LEU A 177 6.71 -1.90 7.06
CA LEU A 177 6.28 -3.29 7.25
C LEU A 177 6.98 -4.28 6.31
N LEU A 178 7.32 -3.86 5.10
CA LEU A 178 8.08 -4.69 4.17
C LEU A 178 9.52 -4.85 4.63
N ASP A 179 10.12 -3.80 5.18
CA ASP A 179 11.43 -3.82 5.83
C ASP A 179 11.43 -4.79 7.03
N GLN A 180 10.45 -4.63 7.92
CA GLN A 180 10.25 -5.47 9.12
C GLN A 180 9.97 -6.95 8.84
N ALA A 181 9.79 -7.36 7.59
CA ALA A 181 9.28 -8.70 7.30
C ALA A 181 10.27 -9.82 7.68
N ASP A 182 11.57 -9.52 7.83
CA ASP A 182 12.58 -10.43 8.39
C ASP A 182 12.73 -10.33 9.93
N GLY A 183 11.95 -9.46 10.57
CA GLY A 183 11.92 -9.23 12.01
C GLY A 183 12.69 -7.99 12.48
N VAL A 184 13.40 -7.28 11.58
CA VAL A 184 14.17 -6.07 11.92
C VAL A 184 13.79 -4.89 11.02
N ILE A 185 13.90 -3.67 11.53
CA ILE A 185 13.69 -2.44 10.76
C ILE A 185 15.06 -1.78 10.61
N ASP A 186 15.72 -2.02 9.48
CA ASP A 186 17.11 -1.61 9.21
C ASP A 186 17.29 -0.98 7.81
N GLY A 187 16.20 -0.72 7.08
CA GLY A 187 16.21 -0.20 5.72
C GLY A 187 16.62 -1.22 4.65
N VAL A 188 16.77 -2.49 5.02
CA VAL A 188 17.14 -3.58 4.13
C VAL A 188 16.03 -4.63 4.13
N PRO A 189 15.05 -4.56 3.20
CA PRO A 189 13.97 -5.52 3.13
C PRO A 189 14.47 -6.88 2.58
N LYS A 190 15.11 -7.69 3.44
CA LYS A 190 15.82 -8.93 3.04
C LYS A 190 14.91 -9.96 2.36
N LEU A 191 13.62 -9.97 2.68
CA LEU A 191 12.65 -10.84 2.00
C LEU A 191 12.30 -10.37 0.57
N ALA A 192 12.46 -9.07 0.29
CA ALA A 192 12.27 -8.50 -1.04
C ALA A 192 13.56 -8.53 -1.88
N LEU A 193 14.72 -8.33 -1.24
CA LEU A 193 16.04 -8.28 -1.87
C LEU A 193 16.64 -9.69 -2.05
N PRO A 194 16.89 -10.14 -3.29
CA PRO A 194 17.75 -11.30 -3.54
C PRO A 194 19.13 -11.13 -2.85
N PRO A 195 19.77 -12.20 -2.33
CA PRO A 195 21.03 -12.11 -1.61
C PRO A 195 22.13 -11.34 -2.37
N GLU A 196 22.18 -11.48 -3.69
CA GLU A 196 23.14 -10.78 -4.54
C GLU A 196 22.95 -9.25 -4.62
N LEU A 197 21.81 -8.74 -4.14
CA LEU A 197 21.52 -7.31 -4.11
C LEU A 197 21.74 -6.66 -2.74
N LEU A 198 21.96 -7.44 -1.67
CA LEU A 198 22.10 -6.89 -0.33
C LEU A 198 23.31 -5.96 -0.19
N GLN A 199 24.47 -6.38 -0.70
CA GLN A 199 25.68 -5.56 -0.65
C GLN A 199 25.56 -4.31 -1.55
N PRO A 200 25.18 -4.42 -2.85
CA PRO A 200 24.93 -3.25 -3.68
C PRO A 200 23.91 -2.27 -3.08
N TRP A 201 22.85 -2.78 -2.45
CA TRP A 201 21.86 -1.97 -1.77
C TRP A 201 22.47 -1.17 -0.62
N ALA A 202 23.19 -1.83 0.29
CA ALA A 202 23.80 -1.17 1.43
C ALA A 202 24.80 -0.07 1.02
N GLU A 203 25.63 -0.34 0.00
CA GLU A 203 26.60 0.63 -0.52
C GLU A 203 25.91 1.87 -1.13
N VAL A 204 24.87 1.65 -1.95
CA VAL A 204 24.11 2.75 -2.56
C VAL A 204 23.33 3.54 -1.51
N MET A 205 22.67 2.85 -0.57
CA MET A 205 21.92 3.49 0.53
C MET A 205 22.81 4.43 1.34
N GLN A 206 23.98 3.97 1.80
CA GLN A 206 24.89 4.80 2.59
C GLN A 206 25.37 6.04 1.81
N ARG A 207 25.70 5.88 0.52
CA ARG A 207 26.13 6.99 -0.33
C ARG A 207 25.01 8.00 -0.58
N GLU A 208 23.79 7.54 -0.81
CA GLU A 208 22.62 8.40 -1.03
C GLU A 208 22.22 9.14 0.25
N ILE A 209 22.24 8.47 1.41
CA ILE A 209 22.04 9.11 2.72
C ILE A 209 23.07 10.23 2.93
N GLN A 210 24.36 9.97 2.65
CA GLN A 210 25.38 11.00 2.76
C GLN A 210 25.16 12.16 1.78
N ALA A 211 24.75 11.87 0.54
CA ALA A 211 24.43 12.91 -0.44
C ALA A 211 23.25 13.79 0.01
N ILE A 212 22.23 13.22 0.66
CA ILE A 212 21.12 13.97 1.27
C ILE A 212 21.64 14.88 2.40
N ARG A 213 22.47 14.34 3.31
CA ARG A 213 23.08 15.12 4.43
C ARG A 213 23.94 16.28 3.93
N ASP A 214 24.66 16.07 2.84
CA ASP A 214 25.49 17.08 2.18
C ASP A 214 24.67 18.13 1.40
N GLY A 215 23.35 17.98 1.29
CA GLY A 215 22.49 18.84 0.47
C GLY A 215 22.69 18.66 -1.04
N LYS A 216 23.23 17.51 -1.47
CA LYS A 216 23.54 17.16 -2.88
C LYS A 216 22.48 16.25 -3.52
N SER A 217 21.37 15.98 -2.83
CA SER A 217 20.28 15.14 -3.29
C SER A 217 18.95 15.89 -3.23
N GLU A 218 18.06 15.65 -4.20
CA GLU A 218 16.68 16.16 -4.20
C GLU A 218 15.70 15.27 -3.42
N ILE A 219 16.18 14.15 -2.86
CA ILE A 219 15.40 13.30 -1.96
C ILE A 219 15.13 14.07 -0.67
N ASN A 220 13.95 13.86 -0.07
CA ASN A 220 13.55 14.53 1.15
C ASN A 220 14.62 14.34 2.26
N PRO A 221 15.12 15.42 2.90
CA PRO A 221 16.08 15.33 4.00
C PRO A 221 15.68 14.38 5.13
N TYR A 222 14.39 14.17 5.34
CA TYR A 222 13.87 13.20 6.30
C TYR A 222 14.37 11.77 6.05
N GLY A 223 14.60 11.39 4.78
CA GLY A 223 15.17 10.09 4.43
C GLY A 223 16.61 9.89 4.91
N ALA A 224 17.29 10.93 5.41
CA ALA A 224 18.62 10.79 6.02
C ALA A 224 18.59 10.64 7.56
N THR A 225 17.39 10.58 8.16
CA THR A 225 17.21 10.34 9.60
C THR A 225 17.84 9.02 10.02
N ASN A 226 17.51 7.93 9.34
CA ASN A 226 18.11 6.61 9.48
C ASN A 226 17.84 5.77 8.21
N GLU A 227 18.40 4.56 8.15
CA GLU A 227 18.30 3.64 7.01
C GLU A 227 16.85 3.19 6.71
N ALA A 228 16.03 2.98 7.74
CA ALA A 228 14.63 2.59 7.55
C ALA A 228 13.81 3.73 6.93
N GLU A 229 13.99 4.95 7.43
CA GLU A 229 13.37 6.15 6.83
C GLU A 229 13.86 6.38 5.41
N PHE A 230 15.14 6.13 5.14
CA PHE A 230 15.67 6.17 3.79
C PHE A 230 14.88 5.24 2.86
N PHE A 231 14.74 3.96 3.25
CA PHE A 231 14.03 2.97 2.45
C PHE A 231 12.56 3.36 2.20
N ALA A 232 11.86 3.82 3.23
CA ALA A 232 10.47 4.24 3.11
C ALA A 232 10.32 5.46 2.18
N VAL A 233 11.16 6.48 2.35
CA VAL A 233 11.16 7.69 1.50
C VAL A 233 11.48 7.36 0.05
N VAL A 234 12.50 6.57 -0.23
CA VAL A 234 12.84 6.24 -1.63
C VAL A 234 11.79 5.35 -2.28
N THR A 235 11.04 4.55 -1.50
CA THR A 235 9.89 3.77 -1.96
C THR A 235 8.73 4.68 -2.39
N GLU A 236 8.45 5.75 -1.64
CA GLU A 236 7.47 6.78 -2.06
C GLU A 236 7.88 7.38 -3.42
N TYR A 237 9.13 7.82 -3.54
CA TYR A 237 9.65 8.40 -4.78
C TYR A 237 9.55 7.43 -5.95
N PHE A 238 9.81 6.15 -5.70
CA PHE A 238 9.77 5.10 -6.71
C PHE A 238 8.37 4.90 -7.31
N PHE A 239 7.30 5.06 -6.53
CA PHE A 239 5.94 4.91 -7.04
C PHE A 239 5.30 6.22 -7.49
N GLU A 240 5.64 7.36 -6.87
CA GLU A 240 5.05 8.67 -7.17
C GLU A 240 5.79 9.38 -8.33
N LYS A 241 7.13 9.38 -8.33
CA LYS A 241 7.97 10.02 -9.37
C LYS A 241 9.12 9.14 -9.88
N PRO A 242 8.82 7.95 -10.43
CA PRO A 242 9.85 7.04 -10.94
C PRO A 242 10.74 7.66 -12.02
N GLU A 243 10.23 8.61 -12.83
CA GLU A 243 11.00 9.26 -13.88
C GLU A 243 12.14 10.10 -13.30
N LYS A 244 11.83 10.95 -12.31
CA LYS A 244 12.81 11.80 -11.64
C LYS A 244 13.79 10.97 -10.82
N LEU A 245 13.31 9.93 -10.14
CA LEU A 245 14.18 9.04 -9.38
C LEU A 245 15.17 8.33 -10.33
N GLN A 246 14.74 7.87 -11.49
CA GLN A 246 15.66 7.27 -12.47
C GLN A 246 16.62 8.29 -13.08
N GLU A 247 16.16 9.51 -13.36
CA GLU A 247 17.00 10.57 -13.93
C GLU A 247 18.13 10.98 -12.98
N ASN A 248 17.79 11.22 -11.71
CA ASN A 248 18.73 11.75 -10.73
C ASN A 248 19.50 10.66 -9.97
N HIS A 249 18.88 9.48 -9.77
CA HIS A 249 19.44 8.36 -8.99
C HIS A 249 19.27 7.03 -9.75
N PRO A 250 19.89 6.87 -10.94
CA PRO A 250 19.63 5.73 -11.83
C PRO A 250 20.00 4.37 -11.21
N GLU A 251 21.07 4.31 -10.42
CA GLU A 251 21.50 3.07 -9.75
C GLU A 251 20.49 2.65 -8.66
N LEU A 252 20.09 3.61 -7.81
CA LEU A 252 19.06 3.40 -6.78
C LEU A 252 17.73 2.93 -7.41
N TYR A 253 17.30 3.58 -8.50
CA TYR A 253 16.09 3.18 -9.22
C TYR A 253 16.16 1.73 -9.75
N GLN A 254 17.32 1.31 -10.26
CA GLN A 254 17.52 -0.05 -10.76
C GLN A 254 17.47 -1.08 -9.63
N LEU A 255 18.10 -0.78 -8.48
CA LEU A 255 18.05 -1.63 -7.30
C LEU A 255 16.62 -1.78 -6.78
N LEU A 256 15.88 -0.68 -6.62
CA LEU A 256 14.47 -0.71 -6.22
C LEU A 256 13.60 -1.49 -7.21
N SER A 257 13.85 -1.33 -8.52
CA SER A 257 13.12 -2.07 -9.55
C SER A 257 13.30 -3.59 -9.43
N ARG A 258 14.52 -4.02 -9.10
CA ARG A 258 14.84 -5.44 -8.90
C ARG A 258 14.30 -5.94 -7.56
N ALA A 259 14.49 -5.16 -6.48
CA ALA A 259 14.03 -5.46 -5.13
C ALA A 259 12.51 -5.65 -5.10
N LEU A 260 11.76 -4.64 -5.56
CA LEU A 260 10.29 -4.65 -5.53
C LEU A 260 9.67 -5.43 -6.70
N ARG A 261 10.50 -5.92 -7.65
CA ARG A 261 10.08 -6.62 -8.88
C ARG A 261 9.08 -5.82 -9.71
N GLN A 262 9.28 -4.51 -9.77
CA GLN A 262 8.38 -3.57 -10.43
C GLN A 262 9.14 -2.54 -11.25
N ASN A 263 8.49 -1.94 -12.25
CA ASN A 263 9.05 -0.83 -13.02
C ASN A 263 7.96 0.23 -13.27
N PRO A 264 7.69 1.10 -12.28
CA PRO A 264 6.61 2.08 -12.35
C PRO A 264 6.74 3.05 -13.53
N LYS A 265 7.95 3.49 -13.89
CA LYS A 265 8.16 4.33 -15.10
C LYS A 265 7.61 3.66 -16.35
N LYS A 266 7.97 2.39 -16.58
CA LYS A 266 7.49 1.64 -17.75
C LYS A 266 5.96 1.46 -17.72
N ARG A 267 5.32 1.44 -16.54
CA ARG A 267 3.86 1.37 -16.42
C ARG A 267 3.21 2.67 -16.89
N PHE A 268 3.69 3.82 -16.44
CA PHE A 268 3.10 5.12 -16.80
C PHE A 268 3.28 5.45 -18.29
N LEU A 269 4.42 5.07 -18.89
CA LEU A 269 4.70 5.29 -20.32
C LEU A 269 3.83 4.46 -21.30
N ARG A 270 3.00 3.53 -20.82
CA ARG A 270 2.12 2.71 -21.67
C ARG A 270 0.88 3.45 -22.17
N PHE A 271 0.56 4.60 -21.58
CA PHE A 271 -0.66 5.33 -21.88
C PHE A 271 -0.35 6.59 -22.69
N SER A 272 -1.27 6.97 -23.58
CA SER A 272 -1.16 8.22 -24.34
C SER A 272 -1.27 9.48 -23.47
N VAL A 273 -1.77 9.32 -22.24
CA VAL A 273 -1.89 10.36 -21.22
C VAL A 273 -1.42 9.77 -19.90
N ASP A 274 -0.59 10.49 -19.16
CA ASP A 274 -0.12 10.05 -17.85
C ASP A 274 -1.30 9.93 -16.86
N PRO A 275 -1.53 8.74 -16.26
CA PRO A 275 -2.59 8.54 -15.27
C PRO A 275 -2.58 9.53 -14.10
N ARG A 276 -1.42 10.04 -13.69
CA ARG A 276 -1.28 11.00 -12.58
C ARG A 276 -1.80 12.38 -12.98
N GLU A 277 -1.39 12.87 -14.15
CA GLU A 277 -1.91 14.13 -14.73
C GLU A 277 -3.41 14.05 -14.98
N TRP A 278 -3.89 12.86 -15.36
CA TRP A 278 -5.31 12.62 -15.52
C TRP A 278 -6.10 12.75 -14.20
N LEU A 279 -5.63 12.15 -13.11
CA LEU A 279 -6.29 12.30 -11.81
C LEU A 279 -6.35 13.76 -11.37
N LYS A 280 -5.30 14.53 -11.66
CA LYS A 280 -5.27 15.98 -11.42
C LYS A 280 -6.33 16.72 -12.23
N THR A 281 -6.59 16.31 -13.48
CA THR A 281 -7.62 16.92 -14.34
C THR A 281 -9.05 16.53 -13.97
N LEU A 282 -9.31 15.29 -13.54
CA LEU A 282 -10.62 14.92 -12.95
C LEU A 282 -10.96 15.80 -11.76
N ARG A 283 -10.01 15.98 -10.86
CA ARG A 283 -10.23 16.68 -9.59
C ARG A 283 -10.35 18.18 -9.74
N SER A 284 -9.71 18.76 -10.76
CA SER A 284 -9.87 20.18 -11.08
C SER A 284 -11.25 20.53 -11.66
N LYS A 285 -12.18 19.55 -11.73
CA LYS A 285 -13.53 19.70 -12.32
C LYS A 285 -13.49 20.15 -13.78
N ARG A 286 -12.36 19.99 -14.47
CA ARG A 286 -12.29 20.26 -15.91
C ARG A 286 -13.23 19.27 -16.60
N LYS A 287 -14.23 19.79 -17.32
CA LYS A 287 -15.19 18.94 -18.05
C LYS A 287 -14.44 18.19 -19.16
N PHE A 288 -14.33 16.88 -19.03
CA PHE A 288 -13.92 16.02 -20.13
C PHE A 288 -14.95 16.14 -21.25
N GLY A 289 -14.48 16.42 -22.46
CA GLY A 289 -15.30 16.36 -23.65
C GLY A 289 -15.80 14.93 -23.87
N ARG A 290 -17.05 14.76 -24.34
CA ARG A 290 -17.64 13.43 -24.60
C ARG A 290 -16.74 12.53 -25.46
N ASN A 291 -15.95 13.12 -26.36
CA ASN A 291 -15.08 12.38 -27.28
C ASN A 291 -13.61 12.29 -26.83
N ASP A 292 -13.26 12.84 -25.66
CA ASP A 292 -11.89 12.72 -25.13
C ASP A 292 -11.56 11.23 -24.91
N PRO A 293 -10.28 10.82 -25.07
CA PRO A 293 -9.86 9.45 -24.77
C PRO A 293 -10.27 9.06 -23.34
N CYS A 294 -10.84 7.86 -23.19
CA CYS A 294 -11.25 7.35 -21.89
C CYS A 294 -9.98 7.05 -21.09
N PRO A 295 -9.84 7.70 -19.94
CA PRO A 295 -8.59 7.77 -19.21
C PRO A 295 -8.29 6.53 -18.34
N CYS A 296 -9.24 5.61 -18.20
CA CYS A 296 -9.01 4.36 -17.49
C CYS A 296 -8.14 3.35 -18.25
N GLY A 297 -7.54 3.76 -19.37
CA GLY A 297 -6.73 2.91 -20.24
C GLY A 297 -7.56 1.91 -21.05
N SER A 298 -8.87 2.11 -21.19
CA SER A 298 -9.72 1.19 -21.98
C SER A 298 -9.56 1.35 -23.48
N GLY A 299 -8.91 2.43 -23.94
CA GLY A 299 -8.83 2.79 -25.36
C GLY A 299 -10.14 3.30 -25.97
N LYS A 300 -11.22 3.39 -25.19
CA LYS A 300 -12.54 3.91 -25.62
C LYS A 300 -12.59 5.43 -25.49
N LYS A 301 -13.64 6.10 -25.98
CA LYS A 301 -13.91 7.52 -25.66
C LYS A 301 -14.55 7.64 -24.28
N TYR A 302 -14.43 8.79 -23.62
CA TYR A 302 -14.96 9.04 -22.28
C TYR A 302 -16.47 8.76 -22.20
N LYS A 303 -17.22 9.14 -23.24
CA LYS A 303 -18.65 8.83 -23.37
C LYS A 303 -18.94 7.33 -23.37
N ASP A 304 -18.10 6.52 -24.01
CA ASP A 304 -18.31 5.08 -24.23
C ASP A 304 -17.77 4.24 -23.05
N CYS A 305 -17.53 4.88 -21.90
CA CYS A 305 -16.71 4.37 -20.83
C CYS A 305 -17.19 4.89 -19.47
N HIS A 306 -16.55 5.92 -18.90
CA HIS A 306 -16.87 6.42 -17.56
C HIS A 306 -18.15 7.27 -17.53
N LEU A 307 -18.45 8.02 -18.59
CA LEU A 307 -19.71 8.79 -18.66
C LEU A 307 -20.93 7.86 -18.63
N LEU A 308 -20.89 6.75 -19.37
CA LEU A 308 -21.94 5.71 -19.36
C LEU A 308 -22.12 5.06 -17.98
N GLN A 309 -21.03 4.90 -17.21
CA GLN A 309 -21.12 4.34 -15.86
C GLN A 309 -21.76 5.32 -14.88
N GLN A 310 -21.39 6.60 -14.97
CA GLN A 310 -22.00 7.68 -14.18
C GLN A 310 -23.49 7.84 -14.49
N GLU A 311 -23.87 7.81 -15.78
CA GLU A 311 -25.27 7.88 -16.21
C GLU A 311 -26.10 6.68 -15.70
N LYS A 312 -25.52 5.48 -15.65
CA LYS A 312 -26.18 4.29 -15.09
C LYS A 312 -26.30 4.28 -13.57
N GLN A 313 -25.41 4.96 -12.86
CA GLN A 313 -25.48 5.09 -11.40
C GLN A 313 -26.44 6.21 -10.96
N ALA A 314 -26.71 7.17 -11.85
CA ALA A 314 -27.63 8.27 -11.61
C ALA A 314 -29.09 7.99 -12.03
N ALA A 315 -29.34 6.85 -12.67
CA ALA A 315 -30.65 6.37 -13.11
C ALA A 315 -31.16 5.25 -12.18
#